data_AF-A0A846BT66-F1
#
_entry.id   AF-A0A846BT66-F1
#
_cell.length_a   1.000
_cell.length_b   1.000
_cell.length_c   1.000
_cell.angle_alpha   90.00
_cell.angle_beta   90.00
_cell.angle_gamma   90.00
#
_symmetry.space_group_name_H-M   'P 1'
#
loop_
_entity.id
_entity.type
_entity.pdbx_description
1 polymer ?
#
loop_
_entity_poly.entity_id
_entity_poly.type
_entity_poly.pdbx_seq_one_letter_code
_entity_poly.pdbx_strand_id
1 'polypeptide(L)'
;MLEFTSTQNYDIATIDNPWRIDKDLPIYVASWSNNSEKAEEPIFTLVKGSIVSKSQESKDGDDLAYNLEFIKPGIRGGPVINNEGHLIGINRQGKADSTKSLALGIPIDKLRTSVSTVIKSTGVNFFCGKLNEVYTTFASGPIGLLPVIQWTSQKNSLSNKERCIQVSRRFQTLQQKGMLNYITHGQLNGQSVLCATSYNGGECTDLLLIVPPGTDPKVVLEQLLGVQNIASSPLSL
;
A
#
# COMPACT_ATOMS: atom_id res chain seq x y z
N MET A 1 4.48 14.48 -13.87
CA MET A 1 4.72 13.21 -14.58
C MET A 1 5.36 13.55 -15.91
N LEU A 2 6.31 12.75 -16.39
CA LEU A 2 6.91 12.88 -17.72
C LEU A 2 6.47 11.69 -18.55
N GLU A 3 5.97 11.94 -19.76
CA GLU A 3 5.61 10.90 -20.72
C GLU A 3 6.68 10.82 -21.80
N PHE A 4 6.99 9.60 -22.25
CA PHE A 4 7.89 9.37 -23.38
C PHE A 4 7.37 8.18 -24.20
N THR A 5 7.77 8.14 -25.46
CA THR A 5 7.51 7.01 -26.35
C THR A 5 8.80 6.26 -26.61
N SER A 6 8.71 4.94 -26.67
CA SER A 6 9.85 4.09 -27.00
C SER A 6 9.36 2.83 -27.70
N THR A 7 10.23 2.25 -28.53
CA THR A 7 10.03 0.97 -29.20
C THR A 7 10.58 -0.20 -28.39
N GLN A 8 11.24 0.07 -27.26
CA GLN A 8 11.76 -0.94 -26.35
C GLN A 8 10.72 -1.26 -25.26
N ASN A 9 10.65 -2.54 -24.88
CA ASN A 9 9.89 -2.96 -23.70
C ASN A 9 10.73 -2.73 -22.46
N TYR A 10 10.19 -2.01 -21.48
CA TYR A 10 10.85 -1.77 -20.20
C TYR A 10 10.15 -2.54 -19.10
N ASP A 11 10.93 -3.21 -18.26
CA ASP A 11 10.41 -3.80 -17.04
C ASP A 11 9.99 -2.69 -16.07
N ILE A 12 8.78 -2.81 -15.55
CA ILE A 12 8.26 -1.90 -14.54
C ILE A 12 8.79 -2.38 -13.18
N ALA A 13 9.45 -1.48 -12.45
CA ALA A 13 9.95 -1.78 -11.12
C ALA A 13 8.82 -2.26 -10.19
N THR A 14 9.05 -3.36 -9.49
CA THR A 14 8.18 -3.83 -8.41
C THR A 14 8.16 -2.80 -7.29
N ILE A 15 6.96 -2.48 -6.77
CA ILE A 15 6.75 -1.47 -5.73
C ILE A 15 6.54 -2.18 -4.40
N ASP A 16 7.16 -1.66 -3.33
CA ASP A 16 6.97 -2.15 -1.96
C ASP A 16 6.56 -1.01 -1.01
N ASN A 17 6.01 -1.38 0.15
CA ASN A 17 5.48 -0.45 1.14
C ASN A 17 6.63 0.20 1.94
N PRO A 18 6.88 1.51 1.78
CA PRO A 18 7.98 2.19 2.47
C PRO A 18 7.86 2.17 4.00
N TRP A 19 6.65 1.99 4.55
CA TRP A 19 6.41 1.98 5.99
C TRP A 19 6.82 0.65 6.65
N ARG A 20 6.91 -0.44 5.88
CA ARG A 20 7.28 -1.77 6.38
C ARG A 20 8.78 -2.06 6.35
N ILE A 21 9.59 -1.21 5.72
CA ILE A 21 11.04 -1.38 5.64
C ILE A 21 11.70 -1.13 7.00
N ASP A 22 12.35 -2.12 7.58
CA ASP A 22 13.07 -1.95 8.84
C ASP A 22 14.22 -0.94 8.70
N LYS A 23 14.47 -0.16 9.75
CA LYS A 23 15.51 0.89 9.75
C LYS A 23 16.93 0.35 9.58
N ASP A 24 17.13 -0.90 9.96
CA ASP A 24 18.42 -1.59 9.88
C ASP A 24 18.65 -2.27 8.52
N LEU A 25 17.62 -2.34 7.67
CA LEU A 25 17.76 -2.86 6.32
C LEU A 25 18.39 -1.80 5.40
N PRO A 26 19.31 -2.20 4.51
CA PRO A 26 19.92 -1.27 3.59
C PRO A 26 18.91 -0.85 2.53
N ILE A 27 18.98 0.44 2.18
CA ILE A 27 18.33 1.01 1.00
C ILE A 27 19.40 1.46 0.02
N TYR A 28 19.00 1.66 -1.22
CA TYR A 28 19.87 2.19 -2.26
C TYR A 28 19.20 3.34 -3.01
N VAL A 29 19.98 4.36 -3.35
CA VAL A 29 19.55 5.48 -4.19
C VAL A 29 20.27 5.39 -5.52
N ALA A 30 19.51 5.14 -6.59
CA ALA A 30 20.02 5.13 -7.95
C ALA A 30 20.01 6.55 -8.53
N SER A 31 21.10 6.98 -9.15
CA SER A 31 21.24 8.34 -9.66
C SER A 31 22.20 8.41 -10.85
N TRP A 32 22.08 9.47 -11.65
CA TRP A 32 23.05 9.80 -12.69
C TRP A 32 23.74 11.10 -12.32
N SER A 33 25.03 11.02 -12.09
CA SER A 33 25.87 12.16 -11.73
C SER A 33 26.74 12.55 -12.91
N ASN A 34 26.69 13.81 -13.31
CA ASN A 34 27.69 14.38 -14.19
C ASN A 34 28.93 14.62 -13.34
N ASN A 35 29.92 13.75 -13.44
CA ASN A 35 31.14 13.93 -12.66
C ASN A 35 31.97 15.06 -13.28
N SER A 36 32.59 15.84 -12.40
CA SER A 36 33.45 16.98 -12.72
C SER A 36 34.70 16.59 -13.53
N GLU A 37 35.03 17.45 -14.50
CA GLU A 37 36.27 17.64 -15.28
C GLU A 37 36.77 16.59 -16.29
N LYS A 38 36.42 15.29 -16.22
CA LYS A 38 36.94 14.28 -17.20
C LYS A 38 35.94 13.28 -17.77
N ALA A 39 34.71 13.23 -17.27
CA ALA A 39 33.70 12.31 -17.79
C ALA A 39 32.79 13.08 -18.77
N GLU A 40 32.85 12.71 -20.06
CA GLU A 40 31.97 13.28 -21.08
C GLU A 40 30.51 12.78 -20.95
N GLU A 41 30.29 11.71 -20.19
CA GLU A 41 28.97 11.06 -20.05
C GLU A 41 28.48 10.98 -18.58
N PRO A 42 27.14 11.03 -18.35
CA PRO A 42 26.55 10.84 -17.02
C PRO A 42 26.87 9.46 -16.44
N ILE A 43 27.39 9.43 -15.20
CA ILE A 43 27.75 8.18 -14.53
C ILE A 43 26.58 7.70 -13.66
N PHE A 44 26.08 6.50 -13.95
CA PHE A 44 25.12 5.83 -13.07
C PHE A 44 25.80 5.44 -11.75
N THR A 45 25.16 5.77 -10.63
CA THR A 45 25.63 5.45 -9.29
C THR A 45 24.49 4.86 -8.47
N LEU A 46 24.79 3.77 -7.76
CA LEU A 46 23.92 3.20 -6.75
C LEU A 46 24.56 3.44 -5.37
N VAL A 47 23.95 4.31 -4.58
CA VAL A 47 24.49 4.70 -3.26
C VAL A 47 23.74 3.97 -2.17
N LYS A 48 24.47 3.25 -1.31
CA LYS A 48 23.89 2.55 -0.16
C LYS A 48 23.60 3.52 1.00
N GLY A 49 22.56 3.20 1.76
CA GLY A 49 22.14 3.93 2.95
C GLY A 49 21.23 3.10 3.85
N SER A 50 20.66 3.74 4.87
CA SER A 50 19.65 3.18 5.76
C SER A 50 18.65 4.23 6.22
N ILE A 51 17.43 3.79 6.56
CA ILE A 51 16.35 4.70 6.98
C ILE A 51 16.63 5.19 8.40
N VAL A 52 16.76 6.51 8.56
CA VAL A 52 16.95 7.17 9.85
C VAL A 52 15.59 7.41 10.53
N SER A 53 14.64 7.97 9.79
CA SER A 53 13.28 8.21 10.29
C SER A 53 12.24 8.18 9.18
N LYS A 54 10.99 7.94 9.61
CA LYS A 54 9.79 8.03 8.78
C LYS A 54 8.81 8.96 9.49
N SER A 55 8.21 9.89 8.76
CA SER A 55 7.15 10.80 9.23
C SER A 55 5.97 10.66 8.28
N GLN A 56 4.74 10.97 8.70
CA GLN A 56 3.58 11.07 7.80
C GLN A 56 3.10 12.52 7.62
N GLU A 57 3.70 13.45 8.37
CA GLU A 57 3.21 14.81 8.58
C GLU A 57 4.09 15.87 7.90
N SER A 58 5.05 15.46 7.07
CA SER A 58 5.92 16.41 6.38
C SER A 58 5.09 17.30 5.45
N LYS A 59 5.16 18.62 5.66
CA LYS A 59 4.45 19.62 4.84
C LYS A 59 4.87 19.56 3.37
N ASP A 60 6.12 19.17 3.12
CA ASP A 60 6.70 19.08 1.78
C ASP A 60 6.63 17.67 1.17
N GLY A 61 6.03 16.72 1.88
CA GLY A 61 5.91 15.31 1.47
C GLY A 61 7.17 14.47 1.67
N ASP A 62 8.25 15.08 2.17
CA ASP A 62 9.53 14.46 2.50
C ASP A 62 9.42 13.66 3.81
N ASP A 63 8.81 12.50 3.70
CA ASP A 63 8.43 11.63 4.81
C ASP A 63 9.48 10.54 5.09
N LEU A 64 10.40 10.30 4.17
CA LEU A 64 11.55 9.40 4.38
C LEU A 64 12.79 10.24 4.62
N ALA A 65 13.48 9.99 5.74
CA ALA A 65 14.82 10.51 5.98
C ALA A 65 15.80 9.34 6.12
N TYR A 66 16.91 9.40 5.40
CA TYR A 66 17.89 8.33 5.35
C TYR A 66 19.30 8.90 5.27
N ASN A 67 20.26 8.15 5.82
CA ASN A 67 21.67 8.43 5.59
C ASN A 67 22.09 7.82 4.24
N LEU A 68 23.12 8.38 3.63
CA LEU A 68 23.78 7.81 2.45
C LEU A 68 25.28 7.75 2.72
N GLU A 69 25.97 6.77 2.15
CA GLU A 69 27.43 6.68 2.27
C GLU A 69 28.13 7.92 1.69
N PHE A 70 27.62 8.50 0.61
CA PHE A 70 28.06 9.76 0.03
C PHE A 70 26.95 10.40 -0.81
N ILE A 71 27.03 11.72 -1.05
CA ILE A 71 26.07 12.44 -1.93
C ILE A 71 26.84 13.12 -3.05
N LYS A 72 26.37 12.89 -4.29
CA LYS A 72 26.84 13.59 -5.50
C LYS A 72 25.71 14.43 -6.12
N PRO A 73 26.02 15.45 -6.94
CA PRO A 73 25.01 16.09 -7.78
C PRO A 73 24.27 15.06 -8.64
N GLY A 74 22.96 15.25 -8.86
CA GLY A 74 22.15 14.35 -9.70
C GLY A 74 21.32 13.30 -8.95
N ILE A 75 21.35 13.28 -7.61
CA ILE A 75 20.52 12.34 -6.81
C ILE A 75 19.02 12.68 -6.80
N ARG A 76 18.63 13.92 -7.14
CA ARG A 76 17.22 14.33 -7.13
C ARG A 76 16.45 13.62 -8.25
N GLY A 77 15.29 13.08 -7.91
CA GLY A 77 14.45 12.28 -8.81
C GLY A 77 14.86 10.81 -8.91
N GLY A 78 16.01 10.45 -8.33
CA GLY A 78 16.48 9.07 -8.30
C GLY A 78 15.58 8.14 -7.48
N PRO A 79 15.37 6.89 -7.92
CA PRO A 79 14.59 5.93 -7.16
C PRO A 79 15.32 5.53 -5.88
N VAL A 80 14.55 5.41 -4.80
CA VAL A 80 14.96 4.80 -3.55
C VAL A 80 14.41 3.37 -3.55
N ILE A 81 15.30 2.38 -3.48
CA ILE A 81 14.96 0.96 -3.55
C ILE A 81 15.42 0.21 -2.29
N ASN A 82 14.69 -0.83 -1.90
CA ASN A 82 15.07 -1.71 -0.79
C ASN A 82 16.15 -2.73 -1.21
N ASN A 83 16.55 -3.61 -0.29
CA ASN A 83 17.54 -4.67 -0.51
C ASN A 83 17.09 -5.80 -1.46
N GLU A 84 15.80 -5.85 -1.82
CA GLU A 84 15.23 -6.78 -2.79
C GLU A 84 15.13 -6.15 -4.20
N GLY A 85 15.45 -4.85 -4.33
CA GLY A 85 15.32 -4.10 -5.57
C GLY A 85 13.93 -3.49 -5.81
N HIS A 86 13.04 -3.54 -4.81
CA HIS A 86 11.71 -2.93 -4.92
C HIS A 86 11.74 -1.42 -4.65
N LEU A 87 10.96 -0.67 -5.42
CA LEU A 87 10.82 0.79 -5.30
C LEU A 87 10.00 1.16 -4.07
N ILE A 88 10.57 2.03 -3.22
CA ILE A 88 9.95 2.49 -1.97
C ILE A 88 9.82 4.02 -1.90
N GLY A 89 10.52 4.78 -2.74
CA GLY A 89 10.39 6.23 -2.78
C GLY A 89 11.16 6.90 -3.89
N ILE A 90 11.07 8.23 -3.95
CA ILE A 90 11.84 9.07 -4.86
C ILE A 90 12.65 10.08 -4.05
N ASN A 91 13.96 10.10 -4.27
CA ASN A 91 14.86 11.00 -3.58
C ASN A 91 14.64 12.44 -4.04
N ARG A 92 14.47 13.37 -3.08
CA ARG A 92 14.15 14.77 -3.38
C ARG A 92 15.28 15.73 -3.04
N GLN A 93 15.91 15.52 -1.89
CA GLN A 93 16.93 16.40 -1.34
C GLN A 93 18.05 15.57 -0.72
N GLY A 94 19.26 16.11 -0.75
CA GLY A 94 20.39 15.55 -0.01
C GLY A 94 21.35 16.64 0.37
N LYS A 95 21.84 16.59 1.61
CA LYS A 95 22.86 17.48 2.12
C LYS A 95 23.97 16.63 2.73
N ALA A 96 25.16 16.74 2.16
CA ALA A 96 26.37 16.24 2.77
C ALA A 96 26.92 17.31 3.72
N ASP A 97 27.21 16.91 4.95
CA ASP A 97 28.14 17.59 5.85
C ASP A 97 29.38 16.68 6.03
N SER A 98 30.47 17.25 6.51
CA SER A 98 31.74 16.62 6.89
C SER A 98 31.64 15.31 7.66
N THR A 99 30.52 15.05 8.35
CA THR A 99 30.32 13.86 9.19
C THR A 99 29.07 13.04 8.86
N LYS A 100 28.11 13.59 8.10
CA LYS A 100 26.83 12.93 7.80
C LYS A 100 26.30 13.37 6.44
N SER A 101 25.93 12.40 5.62
CA SER A 101 25.17 12.63 4.40
C SER A 101 23.72 12.25 4.68
N LEU A 102 22.85 13.24 4.82
CA LEU A 102 21.42 13.05 5.07
C LEU A 102 20.64 13.38 3.80
N ALA A 103 19.72 12.50 3.43
CA ALA A 103 18.84 12.69 2.31
C ALA A 103 17.37 12.51 2.72
N LEU A 104 16.51 13.16 1.94
CA LEU A 104 15.07 13.19 2.13
C LEU A 104 14.40 12.74 0.84
N GLY A 105 13.38 11.91 0.99
CA GLY A 105 12.63 11.34 -0.11
C GLY A 105 11.13 11.32 0.14
N ILE A 106 10.38 11.31 -0.96
CA ILE A 106 8.94 11.14 -0.95
C ILE A 106 8.65 9.62 -1.03
N PRO A 107 7.91 9.05 -0.08
CA PRO A 107 7.40 7.69 -0.15
C PRO A 107 6.67 7.42 -1.48
N ILE A 108 6.85 6.22 -2.04
CA ILE A 108 6.26 5.88 -3.35
C ILE A 108 4.73 5.86 -3.31
N ASP A 109 4.13 5.53 -2.17
CA ASP A 109 2.69 5.55 -1.96
C ASP A 109 2.13 6.98 -1.95
N LYS A 110 2.88 7.98 -1.45
CA LYS A 110 2.53 9.40 -1.59
C LYS A 110 2.50 9.85 -3.05
N LEU A 111 3.47 9.43 -3.87
CA LEU A 111 3.46 9.77 -5.30
C LEU A 111 2.36 9.08 -6.08
N ARG A 112 1.96 7.88 -5.65
CA ARG A 112 0.75 7.22 -6.15
C ARG A 112 -0.51 8.04 -5.87
N THR A 113 -0.52 8.82 -4.78
CA THR A 113 -1.63 9.73 -4.45
C THR A 113 -1.51 11.13 -5.09
N SER A 114 -0.31 11.61 -5.45
CA SER A 114 -0.10 12.94 -6.06
C SER A 114 -0.33 12.99 -7.58
N VAL A 115 -0.45 11.83 -8.25
CA VAL A 115 -1.10 11.73 -9.57
C VAL A 115 -2.64 11.79 -9.43
N SER A 116 -3.15 11.78 -8.21
CA SER A 116 -4.58 11.69 -7.87
C SER A 116 -5.14 12.94 -7.18
N THR A 117 -4.52 14.11 -7.35
CA THR A 117 -5.17 15.39 -6.95
C THR A 117 -6.31 15.80 -7.91
N VAL A 118 -6.89 14.81 -8.59
CA VAL A 118 -8.30 14.76 -8.94
C VAL A 118 -8.79 13.40 -8.40
N ILE A 119 -9.61 13.44 -7.35
CA ILE A 119 -10.34 12.32 -6.71
C ILE A 119 -9.61 11.51 -5.62
N LYS A 120 -9.98 11.76 -4.35
CA LYS A 120 -9.94 10.79 -3.22
C LYS A 120 -10.82 9.58 -3.54
N SER A 121 -10.29 8.67 -4.35
CA SER A 121 -10.76 7.31 -4.54
C SER A 121 -9.49 6.52 -4.75
N THR A 122 -9.03 5.81 -3.72
CA THR A 122 -8.16 4.65 -3.96
C THR A 122 -8.82 3.89 -5.11
N GLY A 123 -8.14 3.69 -6.23
CA GLY A 123 -8.73 3.08 -7.44
C GLY A 123 -9.23 1.65 -7.25
N VAL A 124 -9.35 1.18 -6.01
CA VAL A 124 -9.93 -0.08 -5.56
C VAL A 124 -11.43 0.12 -5.32
N ASN A 125 -12.24 -0.48 -6.20
CA ASN A 125 -13.68 -0.57 -6.05
C ASN A 125 -14.08 -1.95 -5.54
N PHE A 126 -15.00 -1.98 -4.59
CA PHE A 126 -15.58 -3.20 -4.05
C PHE A 126 -16.96 -3.44 -4.63
N PHE A 127 -17.20 -4.66 -5.10
CA PHE A 127 -18.48 -5.04 -5.70
C PHE A 127 -18.77 -6.52 -5.50
N CYS A 128 -20.03 -6.89 -5.67
CA CYS A 128 -20.48 -8.27 -5.65
C CYS A 128 -20.49 -8.84 -7.07
N GLY A 129 -19.85 -9.99 -7.28
CA GLY A 129 -19.85 -10.73 -8.53
C GLY A 129 -19.99 -12.23 -8.30
N LYS A 130 -19.73 -13.03 -9.34
CA LYS A 130 -19.63 -14.49 -9.25
C LYS A 130 -18.25 -14.96 -9.68
N LEU A 131 -17.71 -15.94 -8.95
CA LEU A 131 -16.52 -16.71 -9.33
C LEU A 131 -16.93 -18.19 -9.31
N ASN A 132 -16.91 -18.86 -10.47
CA ASN A 132 -17.34 -20.26 -10.59
C ASN A 132 -18.72 -20.52 -9.97
N GLU A 133 -19.71 -19.69 -10.32
CA GLU A 133 -21.08 -19.69 -9.78
C GLU A 133 -21.24 -19.33 -8.28
N VAL A 134 -20.15 -19.12 -7.56
CA VAL A 134 -20.18 -18.70 -6.15
C VAL A 134 -20.19 -17.17 -6.06
N TYR A 135 -21.18 -16.60 -5.36
CA TYR A 135 -21.21 -15.17 -5.08
C TYR A 135 -19.95 -14.76 -4.32
N THR A 136 -19.28 -13.72 -4.80
CA THR A 136 -17.96 -13.31 -4.31
C THR A 136 -17.89 -11.79 -4.19
N THR A 137 -17.42 -11.31 -3.03
CA THR A 137 -17.02 -9.91 -2.86
C THR A 137 -15.66 -9.72 -3.50
N PHE A 138 -15.57 -8.84 -4.48
CA PHE A 138 -14.34 -8.52 -5.20
C PHE A 138 -13.82 -7.15 -4.82
N ALA A 139 -12.50 -7.00 -4.90
CA ALA A 139 -11.80 -5.72 -4.97
C ALA A 139 -11.20 -5.59 -6.38
N SER A 140 -11.61 -4.59 -7.15
CA SER A 140 -11.02 -4.25 -8.45
C SER A 140 -10.18 -3.01 -8.29
N GLY A 141 -8.87 -3.13 -8.50
CA GLY A 141 -7.92 -2.03 -8.37
C GLY A 141 -6.85 -2.01 -9.45
N PRO A 142 -5.86 -1.11 -9.34
CA PRO A 142 -4.75 -1.01 -10.29
C PRO A 142 -3.95 -2.32 -10.45
N ILE A 143 -3.92 -3.14 -9.40
CA ILE A 143 -3.24 -4.45 -9.41
C ILE A 143 -4.07 -5.55 -10.09
N GLY A 144 -5.34 -5.31 -10.38
CA GLY A 144 -6.26 -6.27 -10.98
C GLY A 144 -7.47 -6.59 -10.12
N LEU A 145 -8.15 -7.70 -10.45
CA LEU A 145 -9.35 -8.18 -9.79
C LEU A 145 -8.99 -9.23 -8.73
N LEU A 146 -9.30 -8.93 -7.47
CA LEU A 146 -8.99 -9.77 -6.31
C LEU A 146 -10.29 -10.31 -5.69
N PRO A 147 -10.50 -11.64 -5.63
CA PRO A 147 -11.60 -12.20 -4.85
C PRO A 147 -11.29 -12.08 -3.36
N VAL A 148 -12.14 -11.38 -2.60
CA VAL A 148 -11.92 -11.10 -1.17
C VAL A 148 -12.66 -12.11 -0.30
N ILE A 149 -13.97 -12.30 -0.55
CA ILE A 149 -14.83 -13.21 0.21
C ILE A 149 -15.68 -14.04 -0.73
N GLN A 150 -15.59 -15.36 -0.66
CA GLN A 150 -16.51 -16.30 -1.30
C GLN A 150 -17.64 -16.70 -0.35
N TRP A 151 -18.88 -16.51 -0.77
CA TRP A 151 -20.09 -16.78 0.01
C TRP A 151 -20.63 -18.17 -0.33
N THR A 152 -20.19 -19.15 0.45
CA THR A 152 -20.43 -20.60 0.27
C THR A 152 -21.45 -21.18 1.27
N SER A 153 -21.62 -20.56 2.44
CA SER A 153 -22.48 -21.09 3.52
C SER A 153 -23.88 -20.47 3.56
N GLN A 154 -24.93 -21.30 3.57
CA GLN A 154 -26.33 -20.88 3.73
C GLN A 154 -26.80 -20.76 5.19
N LYS A 155 -25.88 -20.72 6.18
CA LYS A 155 -26.23 -20.78 7.62
C LYS A 155 -26.97 -19.55 8.18
N ASN A 156 -27.32 -18.56 7.35
CA ASN A 156 -27.95 -17.31 7.77
C ASN A 156 -29.31 -17.12 7.08
N SER A 157 -30.19 -16.31 7.67
CA SER A 157 -31.48 -15.93 7.07
C SER A 157 -31.35 -15.16 5.75
N LEU A 158 -30.17 -14.62 5.46
CA LEU A 158 -29.84 -13.93 4.20
C LEU A 158 -29.15 -14.88 3.22
N SER A 159 -29.56 -14.82 1.96
CA SER A 159 -28.92 -15.56 0.87
C SER A 159 -27.47 -15.11 0.62
N ASN A 160 -26.66 -15.98 0.01
CA ASN A 160 -25.27 -15.66 -0.35
C ASN A 160 -25.17 -14.42 -1.27
N LYS A 161 -26.16 -14.21 -2.15
CA LYS A 161 -26.28 -13.00 -2.98
C LYS A 161 -26.45 -11.74 -2.14
N GLU A 162 -27.36 -11.77 -1.17
CA GLU A 162 -27.66 -10.62 -0.32
C GLU A 162 -26.48 -10.27 0.59
N ARG A 163 -25.85 -11.28 1.19
CA ARG A 163 -24.61 -11.11 1.98
C ARG A 163 -23.53 -10.44 1.15
N CYS A 164 -23.29 -10.97 -0.05
CA CYS A 164 -22.33 -10.42 -1.01
C CYS A 164 -22.61 -8.96 -1.35
N ILE A 165 -23.86 -8.61 -1.68
CA ILE A 165 -24.24 -7.22 -2.02
C ILE A 165 -24.02 -6.29 -0.82
N GLN A 166 -24.52 -6.66 0.36
CA GLN A 166 -24.46 -5.78 1.54
C GLN A 166 -23.02 -5.56 2.00
N VAL A 167 -22.23 -6.62 2.08
CA VAL A 167 -20.85 -6.54 2.56
C VAL A 167 -19.96 -5.83 1.55
N SER A 168 -20.12 -6.09 0.25
CA SER A 168 -19.39 -5.33 -0.78
C SER A 168 -19.68 -3.84 -0.73
N ARG A 169 -20.94 -3.44 -0.48
CA ARG A 169 -21.30 -2.03 -0.27
C ARG A 169 -20.63 -1.43 0.96
N ARG A 170 -20.55 -2.16 2.07
CA ARG A 170 -19.86 -1.71 3.29
C ARG A 170 -18.36 -1.55 3.06
N PHE A 171 -17.73 -2.51 2.39
CA PHE A 171 -16.33 -2.36 1.95
C PHE A 171 -16.14 -1.10 1.10
N GLN A 172 -17.01 -0.88 0.11
CA GLN A 172 -16.94 0.30 -0.75
C GLN A 172 -17.07 1.60 0.05
N THR A 173 -18.04 1.68 0.97
CA THR A 173 -18.24 2.84 1.85
C THR A 173 -17.02 3.09 2.72
N LEU A 174 -16.51 2.05 3.38
CA LEU A 174 -15.33 2.17 4.25
C LEU A 174 -14.07 2.53 3.47
N GLN A 175 -13.96 2.06 2.23
CA GLN A 175 -12.87 2.43 1.33
C GLN A 175 -12.91 3.91 0.96
N GLN A 176 -14.10 4.41 0.61
CA GLN A 176 -14.31 5.84 0.32
C GLN A 176 -14.04 6.72 1.54
N LYS A 177 -14.29 6.22 2.75
CA LYS A 177 -13.94 6.88 4.01
C LYS A 177 -12.46 6.75 4.40
N GLY A 178 -11.68 5.92 3.72
CA GLY A 178 -10.28 5.64 4.07
C GLY A 178 -10.10 4.81 5.34
N MET A 179 -11.13 4.08 5.77
CA MET A 179 -11.18 3.37 7.04
C MET A 179 -10.77 1.89 6.94
N LEU A 180 -10.57 1.34 5.74
CA LEU A 180 -10.16 -0.07 5.57
C LEU A 180 -8.76 -0.39 6.09
N ASN A 181 -7.95 0.62 6.44
CA ASN A 181 -6.67 0.42 7.13
C ASN A 181 -6.84 0.15 8.63
N TYR A 182 -8.03 0.35 9.18
CA TYR A 182 -8.33 0.30 10.61
C TYR A 182 -9.50 -0.66 10.88
N ILE A 183 -9.45 -1.84 10.27
CA ILE A 183 -10.44 -2.91 10.53
C ILE A 183 -10.09 -3.57 11.87
N THR A 184 -11.10 -3.67 12.74
CA THR A 184 -11.04 -4.33 14.03
C THR A 184 -12.23 -5.28 14.18
N HIS A 185 -12.37 -5.90 15.35
CA HIS A 185 -13.50 -6.75 15.69
C HIS A 185 -14.17 -6.29 16.99
N GLY A 186 -15.44 -6.61 17.15
CA GLY A 186 -16.21 -6.26 18.35
C GLY A 186 -17.55 -6.97 18.41
N GLN A 187 -18.43 -6.47 19.28
CA GLN A 187 -19.82 -6.89 19.34
C GLN A 187 -20.75 -5.73 19.02
N LEU A 188 -21.70 -5.96 18.12
CA LEU A 188 -22.80 -5.04 17.85
C LEU A 188 -24.11 -5.79 18.06
N ASN A 189 -24.96 -5.31 18.98
CA ASN A 189 -26.24 -5.93 19.34
C ASN A 189 -26.14 -7.43 19.70
N GLY A 190 -25.08 -7.83 20.40
CA GLY A 190 -24.84 -9.22 20.82
C GLY A 190 -24.30 -10.15 19.73
N GLN A 191 -24.03 -9.64 18.53
CA GLN A 191 -23.40 -10.41 17.44
C GLN A 191 -21.92 -10.04 17.32
N SER A 192 -21.05 -11.04 17.15
CA SER A 192 -19.64 -10.82 16.81
C SER A 192 -19.51 -10.26 15.40
N VAL A 193 -18.73 -9.20 15.24
CA VAL A 193 -18.59 -8.48 13.96
C VAL A 193 -17.14 -8.11 13.67
N LEU A 194 -16.84 -7.94 12.38
CA LEU A 194 -15.76 -7.08 11.91
C LEU A 194 -16.34 -5.70 11.58
N CYS A 195 -15.57 -4.67 11.89
CA CYS A 195 -15.94 -3.28 11.75
C CYS A 195 -14.69 -2.44 11.51
N ALA A 196 -14.87 -1.19 11.12
CA ALA A 196 -13.79 -0.24 11.02
C ALA A 196 -13.92 0.87 12.06
N THR A 197 -12.78 1.48 12.35
CA THR A 197 -12.65 2.65 13.22
C THR A 197 -11.81 3.72 12.51
N SER A 198 -11.62 4.88 13.14
CA SER A 198 -10.88 6.00 12.56
C SER A 198 -9.40 6.04 12.93
N TYR A 199 -8.95 5.19 13.88
CA TYR A 199 -7.56 5.09 14.34
C TYR A 199 -7.26 3.71 14.95
N ASN A 200 -5.99 3.33 15.04
CA ASN A 200 -5.58 2.04 15.61
C ASN A 200 -6.04 1.88 17.06
N GLY A 201 -6.74 0.77 17.36
CA GLY A 201 -7.25 0.47 18.69
C GLY A 201 -8.55 1.22 19.07
N GLY A 202 -9.14 1.96 18.15
CA GLY A 202 -10.43 2.61 18.35
C GLY A 202 -11.61 1.63 18.44
N GLU A 203 -12.76 2.13 18.90
CA GLU A 203 -13.97 1.33 19.07
C GLU A 203 -14.56 0.86 17.74
N CYS A 204 -15.28 -0.25 17.82
CA CYS A 204 -15.96 -0.89 16.70
C CYS A 204 -17.23 -0.12 16.28
N THR A 205 -17.09 0.90 15.43
CA THR A 205 -18.20 1.82 15.10
C THR A 205 -18.88 1.48 13.78
N ASP A 206 -18.12 1.26 12.71
CA ASP A 206 -18.68 1.10 11.37
C ASP A 206 -18.67 -0.37 10.96
N LEU A 207 -19.85 -1.00 10.99
CA LEU A 207 -20.01 -2.41 10.65
C LEU A 207 -19.51 -2.73 9.24
N LEU A 208 -18.65 -3.74 9.14
CA LEU A 208 -18.19 -4.32 7.88
C LEU A 208 -18.89 -5.66 7.62
N LEU A 209 -18.74 -6.60 8.56
CA LEU A 209 -19.17 -7.99 8.41
C LEU A 209 -19.70 -8.53 9.75
N ILE A 210 -20.82 -9.24 9.72
CA ILE A 210 -21.25 -10.05 10.87
C ILE A 210 -20.59 -11.42 10.75
N VAL A 211 -19.90 -11.84 11.80
CA VAL A 211 -19.16 -13.11 11.83
C VAL A 211 -20.13 -14.27 12.12
N PRO A 212 -20.04 -15.39 11.39
CA PRO A 212 -20.90 -16.55 11.64
C PRO A 212 -20.80 -17.06 13.09
N PRO A 213 -21.92 -17.48 13.71
CA PRO A 213 -21.92 -18.03 15.07
C PRO A 213 -20.94 -19.20 15.21
N GLY A 214 -20.24 -19.27 16.35
CA GLY A 214 -19.25 -20.31 16.63
C GLY A 214 -17.89 -20.11 15.96
N THR A 215 -17.67 -18.97 15.28
CA THR A 215 -16.37 -18.60 14.70
C THR A 215 -15.74 -17.47 15.51
N ASP A 216 -14.44 -17.55 15.78
CA ASP A 216 -13.69 -16.47 16.43
C ASP A 216 -13.49 -15.30 15.45
N PRO A 217 -13.99 -14.09 15.75
CA PRO A 217 -13.83 -12.94 14.87
C PRO A 217 -12.37 -12.53 14.65
N LYS A 218 -11.43 -12.87 15.56
CA LYS A 218 -9.99 -12.65 15.36
C LYS A 218 -9.46 -13.44 14.18
N VAL A 219 -9.82 -14.73 14.11
CA VAL A 219 -9.41 -15.62 13.02
C VAL A 219 -9.95 -15.12 11.69
N VAL A 220 -11.22 -14.69 11.66
CA VAL A 220 -11.83 -14.13 10.43
C VAL A 220 -11.13 -12.83 10.00
N LEU A 221 -10.75 -11.97 10.95
CA LEU A 221 -9.99 -10.75 10.68
C LEU A 221 -8.60 -11.08 10.11
N GLU A 222 -7.85 -11.98 10.74
CA GLU A 222 -6.52 -12.40 10.28
C GLU A 222 -6.57 -12.97 8.86
N GLN A 223 -7.55 -13.83 8.57
CA GLN A 223 -7.77 -14.37 7.24
C GLN A 223 -8.08 -13.26 6.23
N LEU A 224 -8.98 -12.33 6.57
CA LEU A 224 -9.32 -11.19 5.70
C LEU A 224 -8.09 -10.31 5.41
N LEU A 225 -7.26 -10.04 6.42
CA LEU A 225 -6.01 -9.27 6.24
C LEU A 225 -4.98 -10.03 5.40
N GLY A 226 -5.01 -11.37 5.39
CA GLY A 226 -4.20 -12.21 4.52
C GLY A 226 -4.58 -12.13 3.03
N VAL A 227 -5.78 -11.68 2.68
CA VAL A 227 -6.26 -11.58 1.28
C VAL A 227 -5.68 -10.37 0.53
N GLN A 228 -4.69 -9.66 1.07
CA GLN A 228 -4.15 -8.43 0.47
C GLN A 228 -3.42 -8.61 -0.88
N ASN A 229 -3.14 -9.85 -1.32
CA ASN A 229 -2.44 -10.16 -2.56
C ASN A 229 -3.24 -11.13 -3.44
N ILE A 230 -3.07 -11.05 -4.76
CA ILE A 230 -3.81 -11.85 -5.76
C ILE A 230 -3.48 -13.35 -5.68
N ALA A 231 -2.31 -13.70 -5.14
CA ALA A 231 -1.92 -15.09 -4.88
C ALA A 231 -2.59 -15.69 -3.64
N SER A 232 -3.21 -14.87 -2.79
CA SER A 232 -3.89 -15.34 -1.58
C SER A 232 -5.22 -15.99 -1.92
N SER A 233 -5.56 -17.06 -1.20
CA SER A 233 -6.90 -17.65 -1.28
C SER A 233 -7.94 -16.70 -0.69
N PRO A 234 -9.13 -16.59 -1.31
CA PRO A 234 -10.21 -15.78 -0.76
C PRO A 234 -10.73 -16.37 0.56
N LEU A 235 -11.24 -15.51 1.43
CA LEU A 235 -11.93 -15.93 2.64
C LEU A 235 -13.24 -16.65 2.27
N SER A 236 -13.45 -17.87 2.76
CA SER A 236 -14.69 -18.62 2.52
C SER A 236 -15.64 -18.53 3.72
N LEU A 237 -16.85 -17.99 3.50
CA LEU A 237 -17.89 -17.77 4.53
C LEU A 237 -19.27 -18.25 4.12
#